data_AF-A0A2H0AIV7-F1
#
_entry.id   AF-A0A2H0AIV7-F1
#
_cell.length_a   1.000
_cell.length_b   1.000
_cell.length_c   1.000
_cell.angle_alpha   90.00
_cell.angle_beta   90.00
_cell.angle_gamma   90.00
#
_symmetry.space_group_name_H-M   'P 1'
#
loop_
_entity.id
_entity.type
_entity.pdbx_description
1 polymer ?
#
loop_
_entity_poly.entity_id
_entity_poly.type
_entity_poly.pdbx_seq_one_letter_code
_entity_poly.pdbx_strand_id
1 'polypeptide(L)' 'MPATEKMICITCPMGCNLTVTKEGSTLLSVDGNTCKRGLKFAEGELTDPRRMVATTVRVRGGIHPLVPVYT' A
#
# COMPACT_ATOMS: atom_id res chain seq x y z
N MET A 1 3.68 -22.82 -9.04
CA MET A 1 3.50 -22.13 -10.33
C MET A 1 3.66 -20.64 -10.05
N PRO A 2 4.81 -20.05 -10.41
CA PRO A 2 5.05 -18.63 -10.17
C PRO A 2 4.09 -17.81 -11.03
N ALA A 3 3.34 -16.91 -10.38
CA ALA A 3 2.44 -15.98 -11.03
C ALA A 3 3.14 -14.61 -11.12
N THR A 4 3.14 -14.03 -12.31
CA THR A 4 3.69 -12.70 -12.55
C THR A 4 2.55 -11.70 -12.68
N GLU A 5 2.56 -10.67 -11.84
CA GLU A 5 1.59 -9.59 -11.83
C GLU A 5 2.27 -8.24 -12.10
N LYS A 6 1.55 -7.31 -12.70
CA LYS A 6 2.02 -5.94 -12.94
C LYS A 6 1.32 -5.00 -11.97
N MET A 7 2.08 -4.13 -11.33
CA MET A 7 1.57 -3.12 -10.41
C MET A 7 2.31 -1.79 -10.58
N ILE A 8 1.72 -0.70 -10.14
CA ILE A 8 2.34 0.63 -10.22
C ILE A 8 2.73 1.06 -8.82
N CYS A 9 3.98 1.50 -8.66
CA CYS A 9 4.44 2.12 -7.42
C CYS A 9 3.76 3.47 -7.23
N ILE A 10 2.78 3.56 -6.34
CA ILE A 10 2.07 4.81 -6.00
C ILE A 10 2.79 5.62 -4.91
N THR A 11 3.95 5.16 -4.43
CA THR A 11 4.69 5.82 -3.32
C THR A 11 5.38 7.11 -3.77
N CYS A 12 5.70 7.26 -5.05
CA CYS A 12 6.38 8.43 -5.59
C CYS A 12 5.65 8.98 -6.82
N PRO A 13 5.76 10.28 -7.12
CA PRO A 13 5.10 10.89 -8.27
C PRO A 13 5.58 10.35 -9.63
N MET A 14 6.74 9.66 -9.66
CA MET A 14 7.26 9.02 -10.86
C MET A 14 6.44 7.80 -11.31
N GLY A 15 5.72 7.12 -10.40
CA GLY A 15 4.83 6.02 -10.78
C GLY A 15 5.52 4.86 -11.50
N CYS A 16 6.55 4.24 -10.92
CA CYS A 16 7.29 3.17 -11.59
C CYS A 16 6.41 1.93 -11.84
N ASN A 17 6.47 1.37 -13.04
CA ASN A 17 5.83 0.10 -13.37
C ASN A 17 6.66 -1.05 -12.79
N LEU A 18 6.08 -1.76 -11.83
CA LEU A 18 6.68 -2.90 -11.17
C LEU A 18 6.12 -4.20 -11.75
N THR A 19 7.00 -5.15 -12.01
CA THR A 19 6.64 -6.53 -12.36
C THR A 19 7.00 -7.42 -11.18
N VAL A 20 6.00 -8.05 -10.58
CA VAL A 20 6.15 -8.81 -9.35
C VAL A 20 5.90 -10.28 -9.62
N THR A 21 6.87 -11.11 -9.25
CA THR A 21 6.76 -12.57 -9.34
C THR A 21 6.49 -13.11 -7.94
N LYS A 22 5.35 -13.78 -7.77
CA LYS A 22 4.94 -14.41 -6.52
C LYS A 22 4.70 -15.89 -6.72
N GLU A 23 4.93 -16.67 -5.67
CA GLU A 23 4.51 -18.07 -5.61
C GLU A 23 3.69 -18.27 -4.33
N GLY A 24 2.36 -18.38 -4.52
CA GLY A 24 1.41 -18.38 -3.42
C GLY A 24 1.45 -17.06 -2.64
N SER A 25 1.76 -17.15 -1.34
CA SER A 25 1.91 -16.01 -0.42
C SER A 25 3.34 -15.47 -0.34
N THR A 26 4.28 -16.07 -1.08
CA THR A 26 5.71 -15.74 -1.01
C THR A 26 6.14 -14.89 -2.20
N LEU A 27 6.78 -13.77 -1.92
CA LEU A 27 7.40 -12.89 -2.91
C LEU A 27 8.74 -13.47 -3.37
N LEU A 28 8.88 -13.72 -4.67
CA LEU A 28 10.11 -14.23 -5.25
C LEU A 28 11.01 -13.09 -5.74
N SER A 29 10.45 -12.16 -6.51
CA SER A 29 11.22 -11.06 -7.10
C SER A 29 10.33 -9.91 -7.52
N VAL A 30 10.90 -8.69 -7.49
CA VAL A 30 10.29 -7.46 -7.96
C VAL A 30 11.24 -6.83 -8.96
N ASP A 31 10.77 -6.57 -10.18
CA ASP A 31 11.53 -5.95 -11.26
C ASP A 31 10.86 -4.62 -11.69
N GLY A 32 11.62 -3.70 -12.29
CA GLY A 32 11.12 -2.39 -12.72
C GLY A 32 11.13 -1.29 -11.64
N ASN A 33 11.62 -1.55 -10.43
CA ASN A 33 11.79 -0.50 -9.41
C ASN A 33 13.10 0.28 -9.62
N THR A 34 13.00 1.59 -9.79
CA THR A 34 14.18 2.49 -9.80
C THR A 34 14.65 2.87 -8.40
N CYS A 35 13.91 2.48 -7.35
CA CYS A 35 14.23 2.81 -5.98
C CYS A 35 13.88 1.67 -5.00
N LYS A 36 14.51 1.69 -3.83
CA LYS A 36 14.23 0.75 -2.73
C LYS A 36 12.80 0.86 -2.18
N ARG A 37 12.16 2.01 -2.37
CA ARG A 37 10.77 2.25 -1.94
C ARG A 37 9.77 1.42 -2.76
N GLY A 38 10.01 1.27 -4.07
CA GLY A 38 9.15 0.45 -4.93
C GLY A 38 9.15 -1.01 -4.53
N LEU A 39 10.32 -1.55 -4.15
CA LEU A 39 10.44 -2.91 -3.64
C LEU A 39 9.66 -3.09 -2.33
N LYS A 40 9.86 -2.19 -1.35
CA LYS A 40 9.10 -2.23 -0.09
C LYS A 40 7.58 -2.06 -0.27
N PHE A 41 7.17 -1.25 -1.25
CA PHE A 41 5.76 -1.06 -1.57
C PHE A 41 5.15 -2.34 -2.14
N ALA A 42 5.82 -2.99 -3.09
CA ALA A 42 5.37 -4.28 -3.62
C ALA A 42 5.31 -5.35 -2.51
N GLU A 43 6.31 -5.41 -1.63
CA GLU A 43 6.29 -6.28 -0.45
C GLU A 43 5.09 -6.04 0.47
N GLY A 44 4.84 -4.79 0.84
CA GLY A 44 3.72 -4.42 1.70
C GLY A 44 2.37 -4.74 1.07
N GLU A 45 2.16 -4.39 -0.20
CA GLU A 45 0.88 -4.60 -0.88
C GLU A 45 0.51 -6.08 -1.03
N LEU A 46 1.52 -6.96 -1.16
CA LEU A 46 1.30 -8.41 -1.29
C LEU A 46 1.13 -9.12 0.05
N THR A 47 1.77 -8.65 1.11
CA THR A 47 1.76 -9.32 2.43
C THR A 47 0.73 -8.75 3.38
N ASP A 48 0.55 -7.42 3.41
CA ASP A 48 -0.34 -6.70 4.30
C ASP A 48 -0.84 -5.41 3.63
N PRO A 49 -1.81 -5.50 2.69
CA PRO A 49 -2.34 -4.35 1.97
C PRO A 49 -3.14 -3.45 2.92
N ARG A 50 -2.49 -2.42 3.46
CA ARG A 50 -3.11 -1.45 4.36
C ARG A 50 -3.80 -0.35 3.58
N ARG A 51 -5.01 0.00 4.04
CA ARG A 51 -5.77 1.16 3.56
C ARG A 51 -6.13 2.00 4.76
N MET A 52 -5.84 3.29 4.69
CA MET A 52 -6.22 4.21 5.75
C MET A 52 -7.74 4.40 5.74
N VAL A 53 -8.39 4.11 6.85
CA VAL A 53 -9.84 4.28 7.00
C VAL A 53 -10.10 5.59 7.74
N ALA A 54 -10.60 6.59 7.03
CA ALA A 54 -11.00 7.86 7.62
C ALA A 54 -12.49 7.84 7.99
N THR A 55 -12.80 8.11 9.26
CA THR A 55 -14.17 8.23 9.78
C THR A 55 -14.28 9.44 10.71
N THR A 56 -15.48 9.68 11.24
CA THR A 56 -15.71 10.76 12.22
C THR A 56 -16.42 10.20 13.44
N VAL A 57 -16.10 10.73 14.61
CA VAL A 57 -16.73 10.33 15.87
C VAL A 57 -17.30 11.54 16.59
N ARG A 58 -18.43 11.35 17.27
CA ARG A 58 -19.05 12.39 18.09
C ARG A 58 -18.34 12.47 19.44
N VAL A 59 -17.89 13.67 19.80
CA VAL A 59 -17.24 13.94 21.08
C VAL A 59 -18.15 14.79 21.95
N ARG A 60 -18.42 14.32 23.17
CA ARG A 60 -19.23 15.08 24.14
C ARG A 60 -18.39 16.23 24.71
N GLY A 61 -18.93 17.45 24.69
CA GLY A 61 -18.23 18.66 25.16
C GLY A 61 -17.08 19.11 24.26
N GLY A 62 -16.97 18.56 23.04
CA GLY A 62 -15.99 19.01 22.06
C GLY A 62 -16.37 20.35 21.42
N ILE A 63 -15.38 21.12 20.99
CA ILE A 63 -15.58 22.38 20.25
C ILE A 63 -16.35 22.12 18.95
N HIS A 64 -16.03 21.02 18.26
CA HIS A 64 -16.73 20.56 17.06
C HIS A 64 -17.66 19.39 17.37
N PRO A 65 -18.85 19.30 16.74
CA PRO A 65 -19.80 18.20 16.96
C PRO A 65 -19.26 16.81 16.57
N LEU A 66 -18.34 16.76 15.61
CA LEU A 66 -17.68 15.56 15.10
C LEU A 66 -16.19 15.85 14.93
N VAL A 67 -15.35 14.86 15.20
CA VAL A 67 -13.89 14.96 15.09
C VAL A 67 -13.38 13.85 14.15
N PRO A 68 -12.41 14.14 13.26
CA PRO A 68 -11.85 13.13 12.36
C PRO A 68 -11.04 12.08 13.14
N VAL A 69 -11.19 10.82 12.74
CA VAL A 69 -10.41 9.68 13.22
C VAL A 69 -9.93 8.90 12.00
N TYR A 70 -8.67 8.49 12.01
CA TYR A 70 -8.12 7.65 10.97
C TYR A 70 -7.30 6.52 11.59
N THR A 71 -7.27 5.38 10.92
CA THR A 71 -6.45 4.20 11.26
C THR A 71 -5.79 3.66 10.02
#